data_AF-A0A834B2J0-F1
#
_entry.id   AF-A0A834B2J0-F1
#
_cell.length_a   1.000
_cell.length_b   1.000
_cell.length_c   1.000
_cell.angle_alpha   90.00
_cell.angle_beta   90.00
_cell.angle_gamma   90.00
#
_symmetry.space_group_name_H-M   'P 1'
#
loop_
_entity.id
_entity.type
_entity.pdbx_description
1 polymer ?
#
loop_
_entity_poly.entity_id
_entity_poly.type
_entity_poly.pdbx_seq_one_letter_code
_entity_poly.pdbx_strand_id
1 'polypeptide(L)'
;MAAASLGIFCRKASALLKTSRLLISSQAPAGARFSLNLLPKNTPNVTPLHHCRILHTTLSRKGLEEFFDDPKNWGEEKVKSGAAWTCQQLRNKSNEDLHKLWYVLLKERNMLLTLQQEAKRQILPMPSPERLEKVVESMDALDKVVQEREDALRLLQTGQEKARPGAWRKDIFGRIIWHKFKQWPIPWHLNKRYNRKRFFAMPYVERFESFAISACMPVLRPSSDAK
;
A
#
# COMPACT_ATOMS: atom_id res chain seq x y z
N MET A 1 57.92 11.85 33.77
CA MET A 1 57.93 12.84 32.67
C MET A 1 56.50 13.26 32.38
N ALA A 2 56.17 14.48 32.82
CA ALA A 2 55.08 15.39 32.43
C ALA A 2 53.62 14.89 32.34
N ALA A 3 52.81 15.44 33.25
CA ALA A 3 51.37 15.60 33.19
C ALA A 3 50.98 16.92 32.49
N ALA A 4 49.76 16.99 31.92
CA ALA A 4 48.87 18.16 31.79
C ALA A 4 47.68 17.74 30.89
N SER A 5 46.39 17.73 31.25
CA SER A 5 45.49 18.63 31.99
C SER A 5 44.91 19.81 31.17
N LEU A 6 43.57 19.94 31.27
CA LEU A 6 42.71 21.12 31.04
C LEU A 6 42.43 21.53 29.57
N GLY A 7 41.23 21.97 29.19
CA GLY A 7 40.09 22.36 30.00
C GLY A 7 38.83 22.66 29.16
N ILE A 8 37.71 22.61 29.86
CA ILE A 8 36.37 23.06 29.47
C ILE A 8 36.38 24.59 29.36
N PHE A 9 35.80 25.14 28.30
CA PHE A 9 35.36 26.55 28.31
C PHE A 9 33.99 26.71 27.63
N CYS A 10 32.95 26.72 28.45
CA CYS A 10 31.70 27.42 28.17
C CYS A 10 31.95 28.93 28.32
N ARG A 11 31.53 29.75 27.34
CA ARG A 11 30.96 31.08 27.62
C ARG A 11 29.82 31.41 26.66
N LYS A 12 28.76 31.94 27.27
CA LYS A 12 27.48 32.40 26.75
C LYS A 12 27.55 33.81 26.15
N ALA A 13 26.42 34.18 25.53
CA ALA A 13 25.83 35.51 25.31
C ALA A 13 26.34 36.27 24.07
N SER A 14 25.52 36.94 23.24
CA SER A 14 24.07 37.23 23.26
C SER A 14 23.64 37.83 21.92
N ALA A 15 22.39 37.54 21.54
CA ALA A 15 21.43 38.31 20.74
C ALA A 15 21.90 39.38 19.73
N LEU A 16 21.50 39.20 18.46
CA LEU A 16 20.84 40.29 17.70
C LEU A 16 19.84 39.72 16.69
N LEU A 17 18.59 40.11 16.87
CA LEU A 17 17.44 39.85 16.00
C LEU A 17 17.60 40.58 14.66
N LYS A 18 17.28 39.92 13.55
CA LYS A 18 16.71 40.58 12.36
C LYS A 18 15.88 39.61 11.54
N THR A 19 14.58 39.70 11.77
CA THR A 19 13.51 39.22 10.93
C THR A 19 13.37 40.14 9.71
N SER A 20 13.24 39.57 8.52
CA SER A 20 12.74 40.29 7.33
C SER A 20 11.54 39.52 6.78
N ARG A 21 10.37 39.88 7.29
CA ARG A 21 9.08 39.63 6.63
C ARG A 21 8.92 40.67 5.53
N LEU A 22 8.66 40.23 4.30
CA LEU A 22 8.15 41.10 3.24
C LEU A 22 6.63 41.14 3.37
N LEU A 23 6.13 42.30 3.78
CA LEU A 23 4.73 42.71 3.77
C LEU A 23 4.43 43.29 2.38
N ILE A 24 3.49 42.69 1.66
CA ILE A 24 2.75 43.38 0.60
C ILE A 24 1.33 43.58 1.13
N SER A 25 1.03 44.86 1.31
CA SER A 25 -0.24 45.45 1.71
C SER A 25 -1.20 45.48 0.52
N SER A 26 -2.45 45.09 0.74
CA SER A 26 -3.59 45.63 -0.01
C SER A 26 -4.64 46.13 0.98
N GLN A 27 -4.86 47.44 0.94
CA GLN A 27 -5.85 48.17 1.73
C GLN A 27 -7.26 47.83 1.23
N ALA A 28 -8.18 47.54 2.15
CA ALA A 28 -9.62 47.52 1.93
C ALA A 28 -10.26 48.64 2.79
N PRO A 29 -11.12 49.50 2.23
CA PRO A 29 -11.78 50.53 3.01
C PRO A 29 -13.02 49.98 3.72
N ALA A 30 -13.29 50.57 4.88
CA ALA A 30 -14.41 50.27 5.75
C ALA A 30 -15.73 50.88 5.25
N GLY A 31 -16.83 50.18 5.51
CA GLY A 31 -18.08 50.77 5.99
C GLY A 31 -19.19 51.02 4.96
N ALA A 32 -20.22 50.18 4.99
CA ALA A 32 -21.61 50.63 4.99
C ALA A 32 -22.53 49.49 5.45
N ARG A 33 -23.29 49.74 6.52
CA ARG A 33 -24.39 48.92 7.02
C ARG A 33 -25.56 49.03 6.06
N PHE A 34 -26.12 47.92 5.60
CA PHE A 34 -27.54 47.86 5.22
C PHE A 34 -28.14 46.51 5.59
N SER A 35 -28.98 46.53 6.62
CA SER A 35 -29.97 45.49 6.91
C SER A 35 -31.20 45.72 6.04
N LEU A 36 -31.68 44.71 5.33
CA LEU A 36 -33.09 44.61 4.95
C LEU A 36 -33.50 43.14 5.03
N ASN A 37 -34.32 42.86 6.05
CA ASN A 37 -35.08 41.62 6.18
C ASN A 37 -36.08 41.52 5.03
N LEU A 38 -36.21 40.36 4.37
CA LEU A 38 -37.49 39.89 3.84
C LEU A 38 -37.50 38.36 3.71
N LEU A 39 -38.32 37.71 4.53
CA LEU A 39 -38.85 36.37 4.35
C LEU A 39 -39.75 36.36 3.09
N PRO A 40 -39.92 35.22 2.39
CA PRO A 40 -41.21 34.54 2.57
C PRO A 40 -41.12 33.01 2.69
N LYS A 41 -41.96 32.52 3.60
CA LYS A 41 -42.53 31.17 3.67
C LYS A 41 -42.87 30.63 2.28
N ASN A 42 -42.54 29.36 2.03
CA ASN A 42 -43.53 28.36 1.60
C ASN A 42 -42.95 26.93 1.69
N THR A 43 -43.44 26.21 2.68
CA THR A 43 -43.32 24.77 2.87
C THR A 43 -44.37 24.03 2.05
N PRO A 44 -44.01 22.91 1.39
CA PRO A 44 -44.87 21.74 1.36
C PRO A 44 -44.27 20.65 2.26
N ASN A 45 -45.11 20.12 3.15
CA ASN A 45 -44.79 19.08 4.12
C ASN A 45 -44.28 17.81 3.43
N VAL A 46 -42.99 17.52 3.56
CA VAL A 46 -42.44 16.19 3.30
C VAL A 46 -42.25 15.54 4.65
N THR A 47 -43.00 14.47 4.88
CA THR A 47 -42.85 13.54 6.01
C THR A 47 -41.37 13.20 6.21
N PRO A 48 -40.77 13.38 7.39
CA PRO A 48 -39.46 12.85 7.65
C PRO A 48 -39.62 11.33 7.73
N LEU A 49 -39.35 10.63 6.63
CA LEU A 49 -39.09 9.20 6.70
C LEU A 49 -37.99 9.05 7.74
N HIS A 50 -38.32 8.38 8.84
CA HIS A 50 -37.38 7.98 9.88
C HIS A 50 -36.21 7.28 9.21
N HIS A 51 -35.15 8.04 8.89
CA HIS A 51 -33.85 7.48 8.71
C HIS A 51 -33.48 6.93 10.08
N CYS A 52 -33.71 5.63 10.26
CA CYS A 52 -33.05 4.85 11.28
C CYS A 52 -31.55 5.08 11.09
N ARG A 53 -31.01 6.08 11.79
CA ARG A 53 -29.59 6.17 12.08
C ARG A 53 -29.29 4.89 12.84
N ILE A 54 -28.81 3.89 12.12
CA ILE A 54 -28.11 2.76 12.70
C ILE A 54 -26.92 3.42 13.41
N LEU A 55 -27.08 3.67 14.71
CA LEU A 55 -26.00 4.11 15.55
C LEU A 55 -25.00 2.96 15.50
N HIS A 56 -23.94 3.14 14.71
CA HIS A 56 -22.75 2.33 14.81
C HIS A 56 -22.27 2.50 16.25
N THR A 57 -22.62 1.54 17.12
CA THR A 57 -22.02 1.42 18.44
C THR A 57 -20.52 1.37 18.19
N THR A 58 -19.83 2.42 18.63
CA THR A 58 -18.37 2.48 18.54
C THR A 58 -17.85 1.30 19.33
N LEU A 59 -17.38 0.26 18.64
CA LEU A 59 -16.73 -0.89 19.24
C LEU A 59 -15.68 -0.38 20.23
N SER A 60 -15.72 -0.91 21.45
CA SER A 60 -14.73 -0.60 22.50
C SER A 60 -13.32 -0.75 21.91
N ARG A 61 -12.56 0.35 21.90
CA ARG A 61 -11.17 0.35 21.46
C ARG A 61 -10.35 -0.29 22.58
N LYS A 62 -10.08 -1.59 22.47
CA LYS A 62 -9.22 -2.30 23.42
C LYS A 62 -7.74 -1.86 23.32
N GLY A 63 -7.41 -1.04 22.32
CA GLY A 63 -6.12 -0.36 22.22
C GLY A 63 -5.00 -1.34 21.92
N LEU A 64 -4.04 -1.48 22.84
CA LEU A 64 -2.90 -2.39 22.69
C LEU A 64 -3.26 -3.86 22.97
N GLU A 65 -4.37 -4.12 23.64
CA GLU A 65 -4.80 -5.50 23.95
C GLU A 65 -5.14 -6.29 22.67
N GLU A 66 -5.48 -5.60 21.56
CA GLU A 66 -5.79 -6.25 20.28
C GLU A 66 -4.57 -6.88 19.59
N PHE A 67 -3.35 -6.59 20.07
CA PHE A 67 -2.10 -7.20 19.59
C PHE A 67 -1.77 -8.52 20.28
N PHE A 68 -2.54 -8.91 21.28
CA PHE A 68 -2.35 -10.15 22.02
C PHE A 68 -3.60 -11.02 21.89
N ASP A 69 -3.42 -12.34 21.94
CA ASP A 69 -4.55 -13.26 22.00
C ASP A 69 -5.25 -13.13 23.37
N ASP A 70 -6.46 -13.69 23.46
CA ASP A 70 -7.21 -13.70 24.71
C ASP A 70 -6.34 -14.24 25.86
N PRO A 71 -6.32 -13.59 27.04
CA PRO A 71 -5.47 -14.00 28.17
C PRO A 71 -5.65 -15.45 28.62
N LYS A 72 -6.79 -16.07 28.27
CA LYS A 72 -7.09 -17.47 28.55
C LYS A 72 -6.26 -18.44 27.71
N ASN A 73 -5.84 -18.04 26.52
CA ASN A 73 -5.10 -18.87 25.57
C ASN A 73 -3.57 -18.79 25.78
N TRP A 74 -3.11 -18.03 26.77
CA TRP A 74 -1.68 -17.86 27.02
C TRP A 74 -1.07 -19.13 27.59
N GLY A 75 -0.02 -19.63 26.94
CA GLY A 75 0.67 -20.86 27.34
C GLY A 75 0.02 -22.16 26.84
N GLU A 76 -1.10 -22.08 26.12
CA GLU A 76 -1.66 -23.24 25.43
C GLU A 76 -0.85 -23.59 24.17
N GLU A 77 -0.51 -24.87 24.00
CA GLU A 77 0.26 -25.33 22.83
C GLU A 77 -0.60 -25.38 21.55
N LYS A 78 -1.90 -25.64 21.70
CA LYS A 78 -2.83 -25.86 20.58
C LYS A 78 -4.10 -25.02 20.73
N VAL A 79 -4.19 -23.96 19.94
CA VAL A 79 -5.38 -23.11 19.88
C VAL A 79 -6.28 -23.55 18.73
N LYS A 80 -7.52 -23.95 19.04
CA LYS A 80 -8.50 -24.39 18.04
C LYS A 80 -8.86 -23.21 17.12
N SER A 81 -8.61 -23.38 15.83
CA SER A 81 -8.84 -22.34 14.81
C SER A 81 -9.77 -22.85 13.71
N GLY A 82 -10.58 -21.94 13.16
CA GLY A 82 -11.47 -22.24 12.03
C GLY A 82 -10.74 -22.52 10.71
N ALA A 83 -11.53 -22.71 9.65
CA ALA A 83 -11.02 -22.84 8.28
C ALA A 83 -10.71 -21.47 7.66
N ALA A 84 -9.87 -21.46 6.62
CA ALA A 84 -9.59 -20.27 5.83
C ALA A 84 -10.79 -19.87 4.96
N TRP A 85 -10.91 -18.57 4.64
CA TRP A 85 -11.94 -18.05 3.75
C TRP A 85 -11.67 -18.47 2.31
N THR A 86 -12.65 -19.15 1.70
CA THR A 86 -12.56 -19.55 0.29
C THR A 86 -12.99 -18.42 -0.63
N CYS A 87 -12.35 -18.26 -1.79
CA CYS A 87 -12.71 -17.27 -2.82
C CYS A 87 -14.23 -17.28 -3.15
N GLN A 88 -14.84 -18.46 -3.25
CA GLN A 88 -16.25 -18.61 -3.57
C GLN A 88 -17.19 -18.02 -2.51
N GLN A 89 -16.82 -18.13 -1.22
CA GLN A 89 -17.58 -17.55 -0.12
C GLN A 89 -17.49 -16.02 -0.15
N LEU A 90 -16.31 -15.48 -0.50
CA LEU A 90 -16.06 -14.05 -0.59
C LEU A 90 -16.75 -13.39 -1.79
N ARG A 91 -16.93 -14.12 -2.90
CA ARG A 91 -17.68 -13.62 -4.08
C ARG A 91 -19.14 -13.28 -3.76
N ASN A 92 -19.75 -13.97 -2.81
CA ASN A 92 -21.13 -13.73 -2.38
C ASN A 92 -21.29 -12.54 -1.43
N LYS A 93 -20.20 -11.89 -1.00
CA LYS A 93 -20.22 -10.78 -0.04
C LYS A 93 -20.15 -9.41 -0.73
N SER A 94 -20.74 -8.41 -0.08
CA SER A 94 -20.68 -7.00 -0.52
C SER A 94 -19.26 -6.42 -0.37
N ASN A 95 -18.92 -5.38 -1.13
CA ASN A 95 -17.61 -4.72 -1.02
C ASN A 95 -17.39 -4.09 0.36
N GLU A 96 -18.46 -3.57 1.00
CA GLU A 96 -18.39 -2.99 2.34
C GLU A 96 -18.03 -4.04 3.40
N ASP A 97 -18.60 -5.23 3.29
CA ASP A 97 -18.32 -6.33 4.21
C ASP A 97 -16.92 -6.89 4.00
N LEU A 98 -16.45 -6.98 2.74
CA LEU A 98 -15.07 -7.37 2.44
C LEU A 98 -14.06 -6.38 3.04
N HIS A 99 -14.35 -5.07 2.95
CA HIS A 99 -13.50 -4.04 3.55
C HIS A 99 -13.43 -4.18 5.08
N LYS A 100 -14.57 -4.41 5.76
CA LYS A 100 -14.59 -4.68 7.21
C LYS A 100 -13.83 -5.97 7.55
N LEU A 101 -14.05 -7.03 6.79
CA LEU A 101 -13.40 -8.32 6.97
C LEU A 101 -11.88 -8.24 6.83
N TRP A 102 -11.38 -7.46 5.85
CA TRP A 102 -9.96 -7.22 5.67
C TRP A 102 -9.30 -6.69 6.94
N TYR A 103 -9.92 -5.73 7.62
CA TYR A 103 -9.37 -5.21 8.88
C TYR A 103 -9.46 -6.20 10.04
N VAL A 104 -10.50 -7.04 10.09
CA VAL A 104 -10.58 -8.12 11.09
C VAL A 104 -9.41 -9.10 10.89
N LEU A 105 -9.17 -9.54 9.65
CA LEU A 105 -8.06 -10.43 9.30
C LEU A 105 -6.70 -9.77 9.51
N LEU A 106 -6.57 -8.48 9.22
CA LEU A 106 -5.32 -7.74 9.40
C LEU A 106 -4.95 -7.63 10.88
N LYS A 107 -5.92 -7.38 11.76
CA LYS A 107 -5.69 -7.34 13.22
C LYS A 107 -5.25 -8.69 13.74
N GLU A 108 -5.94 -9.75 13.31
CA GLU A 108 -5.59 -11.12 13.61
C GLU A 108 -4.16 -11.46 13.14
N ARG A 109 -3.81 -11.13 11.89
CA ARG A 109 -2.45 -11.31 11.36
C ARG A 109 -1.40 -10.59 12.20
N ASN A 110 -1.66 -9.34 12.60
CA ASN A 110 -0.72 -8.57 13.40
C ASN A 110 -0.53 -9.17 14.79
N MET A 111 -1.60 -9.67 15.43
CA MET A 111 -1.54 -10.40 16.69
C MET A 111 -0.75 -11.71 16.57
N LEU A 112 -0.91 -12.44 15.47
CA LEU A 112 -0.14 -13.67 15.25
C LEU A 112 1.34 -13.39 14.97
N LEU A 113 1.66 -12.27 14.32
CA LEU A 113 3.05 -11.86 14.07
C LEU A 113 3.75 -11.42 15.36
N THR A 114 3.06 -10.72 16.28
CA THR A 114 3.62 -10.39 17.59
C THR A 114 3.88 -11.67 18.40
N LEU A 115 2.93 -12.61 18.39
CA LEU A 115 3.08 -13.90 19.06
C LEU A 115 4.21 -14.74 18.45
N GLN A 116 4.35 -14.78 17.12
CA GLN A 116 5.46 -15.45 16.45
C GLN A 116 6.81 -14.85 16.85
N GLN A 117 6.88 -13.52 16.93
CA GLN A 117 8.11 -12.82 17.28
C GLN A 117 8.48 -13.01 18.75
N GLU A 118 7.50 -13.01 19.65
CA GLU A 118 7.73 -13.27 21.08
C GLU A 118 8.11 -14.74 21.32
N ALA A 119 7.51 -15.70 20.63
CA ALA A 119 7.91 -17.10 20.70
C ALA A 119 9.38 -17.30 20.29
N LYS A 120 9.81 -16.63 19.20
CA LYS A 120 11.23 -16.61 18.79
C LYS A 120 12.14 -15.99 19.84
N ARG A 121 11.71 -14.90 20.49
CA ARG A 121 12.48 -14.23 21.55
C ARG A 121 12.64 -15.13 22.78
N GLN A 122 11.59 -15.87 23.15
CA GLN A 122 11.61 -16.82 24.26
C GLN A 122 12.24 -18.17 23.88
N ILE A 123 12.62 -18.37 22.61
CA ILE A 123 13.17 -19.62 22.08
C ILE A 123 12.19 -20.79 22.31
N LEU A 124 10.91 -20.52 22.12
CA LEU A 124 9.82 -21.50 22.22
C LEU A 124 9.18 -21.70 20.84
N PRO A 125 8.62 -22.90 20.56
CA PRO A 125 7.82 -23.10 19.37
C PRO A 125 6.55 -22.23 19.44
N MET A 126 6.16 -21.66 18.30
CA MET A 126 4.93 -20.88 18.19
C MET A 126 3.69 -21.79 18.37
N PRO A 127 2.74 -21.42 19.24
CA PRO A 127 1.42 -22.06 19.27
C PRO A 127 0.74 -21.98 17.90
N SER A 128 0.36 -23.15 17.35
CA SER A 128 -0.45 -23.31 16.13
C SER A 128 -0.09 -22.36 14.95
N PRO A 129 1.08 -22.51 14.30
CA PRO A 129 1.50 -21.65 13.19
C PRO A 129 0.54 -21.72 11.98
N GLU A 130 -0.19 -22.82 11.84
CA GLU A 130 -1.23 -23.03 10.81
C GLU A 130 -2.29 -21.91 10.80
N ARG A 131 -2.58 -21.29 11.94
CA ARG A 131 -3.54 -20.18 12.05
C ARG A 131 -3.08 -18.98 11.22
N LEU A 132 -1.78 -18.69 11.22
CA LEU A 132 -1.20 -17.60 10.44
C LEU A 132 -1.29 -17.89 8.94
N GLU A 133 -0.99 -19.12 8.53
CA GLU A 133 -1.09 -19.54 7.13
C GLU A 133 -2.52 -19.40 6.60
N LYS A 134 -3.51 -19.85 7.37
CA LYS A 134 -4.95 -19.70 7.02
C LYS A 134 -5.37 -18.23 6.90
N VAL A 135 -4.86 -17.36 7.76
CA VAL A 135 -5.15 -15.92 7.70
C VAL A 135 -4.52 -15.30 6.45
N VAL A 136 -3.27 -15.65 6.15
CA VAL A 136 -2.59 -15.18 4.93
C VAL A 136 -3.34 -15.64 3.67
N GLU A 137 -3.70 -16.93 3.61
CA GLU A 137 -4.50 -17.48 2.51
C GLU A 137 -5.85 -16.76 2.35
N SER A 138 -6.52 -16.47 3.47
CA SER A 138 -7.79 -15.72 3.49
C SER A 138 -7.61 -14.28 2.99
N MET A 139 -6.50 -13.62 3.33
CA MET A 139 -6.19 -12.27 2.85
C MET A 139 -5.90 -12.27 1.35
N ASP A 140 -5.11 -13.22 0.86
CA ASP A 140 -4.79 -13.34 -0.56
C ASP A 140 -6.04 -13.68 -1.39
N ALA A 141 -6.92 -14.53 -0.86
CA ALA A 141 -8.22 -14.82 -1.48
C ALA A 141 -9.12 -13.57 -1.57
N LEU A 142 -9.11 -12.73 -0.53
CA LEU A 142 -9.87 -11.47 -0.50
C LEU A 142 -9.32 -10.48 -1.53
N ASP A 143 -8.02 -10.26 -1.55
CA ASP A 143 -7.35 -9.37 -2.51
C ASP A 143 -7.62 -9.83 -3.95
N LYS A 144 -7.52 -11.14 -4.21
CA LYS A 144 -7.84 -11.73 -5.52
C LYS A 144 -9.29 -11.45 -5.95
N VAL A 145 -10.28 -11.65 -5.08
CA VAL A 145 -11.69 -11.40 -5.42
C VAL A 145 -11.95 -9.91 -5.70
N VAL A 146 -11.30 -9.01 -4.97
CA VAL A 146 -11.40 -7.56 -5.22
C VAL A 146 -10.76 -7.21 -6.56
N GLN A 147 -9.57 -7.73 -6.86
CA GLN A 147 -8.90 -7.54 -8.15
C GLN A 147 -9.74 -8.08 -9.32
N GLU A 148 -10.33 -9.29 -9.20
CA GLU A 148 -11.24 -9.86 -10.20
C GLU A 148 -12.40 -8.92 -10.52
N ARG A 149 -13.00 -8.31 -9.49
CA ARG A 149 -14.12 -7.35 -9.64
C ARG A 149 -13.68 -6.06 -10.34
N GLU A 150 -12.55 -5.49 -9.93
CA GLU A 150 -12.00 -4.27 -10.54
C GLU A 150 -11.58 -4.49 -11.99
N ASP A 151 -11.01 -5.64 -12.30
CA ASP A 151 -10.58 -6.02 -13.64
C ASP A 151 -11.77 -6.20 -14.59
N ALA A 152 -12.83 -6.89 -14.14
CA ALA A 152 -14.06 -7.02 -14.91
C ALA A 152 -14.72 -5.66 -15.20
N LEU A 153 -14.79 -4.79 -14.19
CA LEU A 153 -15.32 -3.43 -14.35
C LEU A 153 -14.49 -2.62 -15.36
N ARG A 154 -13.16 -2.67 -15.26
CA ARG A 154 -12.24 -1.96 -16.14
C ARG A 154 -12.35 -2.43 -17.60
N LEU A 155 -12.48 -3.75 -17.82
CA LEU A 155 -12.68 -4.32 -19.14
C LEU A 155 -13.98 -3.84 -19.78
N LEU A 156 -15.08 -3.76 -19.01
CA LEU A 156 -16.37 -3.27 -19.53
C LEU A 156 -16.35 -1.77 -19.84
N GLN A 157 -15.67 -0.96 -19.03
CA GLN A 157 -15.64 0.50 -19.21
C GLN A 157 -14.63 0.98 -20.25
N THR A 158 -13.44 0.39 -20.28
CA THR A 158 -12.30 0.88 -21.10
C THR A 158 -11.76 -0.15 -22.09
N GLY A 159 -12.08 -1.44 -21.91
CA GLY A 159 -11.49 -2.53 -22.68
C GLY A 159 -10.02 -2.82 -22.35
N GLN A 160 -9.44 -2.18 -21.33
CA GLN A 160 -8.02 -2.34 -21.00
C GLN A 160 -7.80 -3.49 -20.01
N GLU A 161 -6.95 -4.45 -20.39
CA GLU A 161 -6.63 -5.61 -19.54
C GLU A 161 -5.89 -5.23 -18.27
N LYS A 162 -4.92 -4.30 -18.34
CA LYS A 162 -4.03 -3.96 -17.21
C LYS A 162 -4.43 -2.64 -16.56
N ALA A 163 -4.54 -2.64 -15.23
CA ALA A 163 -4.79 -1.42 -14.45
C ALA A 163 -3.69 -0.37 -14.65
N ARG A 164 -2.43 -0.81 -14.67
CA ARG A 164 -1.27 0.07 -14.82
C ARG A 164 -0.77 0.08 -16.27
N PRO A 165 -0.75 1.25 -16.93
CA PRO A 165 -0.21 1.38 -18.28
C PRO A 165 1.26 0.97 -18.36
N GLY A 166 1.62 0.39 -19.50
CA GLY A 166 2.99 0.03 -19.84
C GLY A 166 3.12 -0.27 -21.32
N ALA A 167 4.36 -0.41 -21.76
CA ALA A 167 4.67 -0.77 -23.14
C ALA A 167 5.88 -1.69 -23.19
N TRP A 168 5.91 -2.56 -24.19
CA TRP A 168 7.10 -3.33 -24.53
C TRP A 168 8.19 -2.40 -25.04
N ARG A 169 9.37 -2.47 -24.44
CA ARG A 169 10.55 -1.68 -24.81
C ARG A 169 11.78 -2.57 -24.80
N LYS A 170 12.78 -2.23 -25.61
CA LYS A 170 14.10 -2.85 -25.51
C LYS A 170 14.93 -2.12 -24.47
N ASP A 171 15.60 -2.86 -23.60
CA ASP A 171 16.58 -2.29 -22.70
C ASP A 171 17.91 -2.00 -23.43
N ILE A 172 18.86 -1.39 -22.75
CA ILE A 172 20.23 -1.13 -23.26
C ILE A 172 20.91 -2.45 -23.66
N PHE A 173 20.55 -3.55 -22.99
CA PHE A 173 21.04 -4.90 -23.27
C PHE A 173 20.22 -5.67 -24.32
N GLY A 174 19.30 -5.01 -25.03
CA GLY A 174 18.54 -5.65 -26.12
C GLY A 174 17.34 -6.49 -25.73
N ARG A 175 17.27 -6.87 -24.45
CA ARG A 175 16.15 -7.63 -23.87
C ARG A 175 14.83 -6.86 -23.98
N ILE A 176 13.78 -7.57 -24.41
CA ILE A 176 12.42 -7.03 -24.47
C ILE A 176 11.82 -7.08 -23.06
N ILE A 177 11.51 -5.91 -22.50
CA ILE A 177 10.96 -5.76 -21.14
C ILE A 177 9.64 -5.00 -21.18
N TRP A 178 8.71 -5.41 -20.31
CA TRP A 178 7.48 -4.66 -20.07
C TRP A 178 7.78 -3.44 -19.20
N HIS A 179 7.90 -2.27 -19.82
CA HIS A 179 8.16 -1.03 -19.11
C HIS A 179 6.87 -0.46 -18.51
N LYS A 180 6.75 -0.56 -17.18
CA LYS A 180 5.63 0.02 -16.41
C LYS A 180 5.78 1.54 -16.33
N PHE A 181 4.79 2.29 -16.83
CA PHE A 181 4.83 3.75 -16.78
C PHE A 181 4.73 4.27 -15.35
N LYS A 182 5.29 5.45 -15.13
CA LYS A 182 5.24 6.19 -13.86
C LYS A 182 4.46 7.46 -14.08
N GLN A 183 3.73 7.88 -13.05
CA GLN A 183 3.05 9.18 -13.06
C GLN A 183 4.11 10.28 -12.91
N TRP A 184 3.99 11.32 -13.73
CA TRP A 184 4.87 12.49 -13.72
C TRP A 184 4.03 13.76 -13.87
N PRO A 185 4.40 14.87 -13.20
CA PRO A 185 3.67 16.14 -13.33
C PRO A 185 3.95 16.88 -14.65
N ILE A 186 5.06 16.56 -15.32
CA ILE A 186 5.54 17.23 -16.52
C ILE A 186 5.65 16.20 -17.66
N PRO A 187 5.38 16.58 -18.93
CA PRO A 187 5.61 15.73 -20.09
C PRO A 187 7.04 15.15 -20.15
N TRP A 188 7.15 13.96 -20.73
CA TRP A 188 8.38 13.16 -20.70
C TRP A 188 9.59 13.86 -21.36
N HIS A 189 9.37 14.63 -22.43
CA HIS A 189 10.44 15.29 -23.19
C HIS A 189 11.11 16.44 -22.43
N LEU A 190 10.43 17.06 -21.46
CA LEU A 190 11.02 18.07 -20.56
C LEU A 190 11.73 17.41 -19.35
N ASN A 191 11.43 16.14 -19.07
CA ASN A 191 11.94 15.46 -17.90
C ASN A 191 13.37 14.95 -18.13
N LYS A 192 14.35 15.70 -17.59
CA LYS A 192 15.78 15.35 -17.63
C LYS A 192 16.09 13.96 -17.04
N ARG A 193 15.30 13.46 -16.08
CA ARG A 193 15.51 12.11 -15.51
C ARG A 193 14.99 11.02 -16.44
N TYR A 194 13.88 11.28 -17.14
CA TYR A 194 13.36 10.36 -18.15
C TYR A 194 14.28 10.29 -19.37
N ASN A 195 14.69 11.44 -19.91
CA ASN A 195 15.53 11.52 -21.11
C ASN A 195 16.93 10.89 -20.94
N ARG A 196 17.42 10.75 -19.71
CA ARG A 196 18.67 10.02 -19.43
C ARG A 196 18.53 8.51 -19.59
N LYS A 197 17.32 7.96 -19.53
CA LYS A 197 17.07 6.54 -19.76
C LYS A 197 17.06 6.25 -21.25
N ARG A 198 17.75 5.19 -21.65
CA ARG A 198 17.79 4.71 -23.03
C ARG A 198 16.91 3.47 -23.15
N PHE A 199 16.01 3.49 -24.12
CA PHE A 199 15.10 2.37 -24.44
C PHE A 199 15.43 1.77 -25.81
N PHE A 200 16.71 1.77 -26.15
CA PHE A 200 17.25 1.20 -27.37
C PHE A 200 18.58 0.51 -27.04
N ALA A 201 18.85 -0.59 -27.74
CA ALA A 201 20.14 -1.27 -27.69
C ALA A 201 21.04 -0.74 -28.81
N MET A 202 22.34 -0.76 -28.57
CA MET A 202 23.34 -0.42 -29.58
C MET A 202 23.67 -1.66 -30.42
N PRO A 203 24.09 -1.52 -31.69
CA PRO A 203 24.35 -2.66 -32.58
C PRO A 203 25.35 -3.69 -32.02
N TYR A 204 26.33 -3.26 -31.21
CA TYR A 204 27.31 -4.18 -30.61
C TYR A 204 26.69 -5.18 -29.62
N VAL A 205 25.47 -4.94 -29.16
CA VAL A 205 24.75 -5.81 -28.21
C VAL A 205 24.19 -7.05 -28.90
N GLU A 206 23.98 -7.00 -30.22
CA GLU A 206 23.39 -8.10 -31.00
C GLU A 206 24.21 -9.40 -30.86
N ARG A 207 25.55 -9.31 -30.81
CA ARG A 207 26.42 -10.48 -30.59
C ARG A 207 26.13 -11.18 -29.26
N PHE A 208 25.86 -10.41 -28.20
CA PHE A 208 25.55 -10.96 -26.88
C PHE A 208 24.12 -11.51 -26.83
N GLU A 209 23.18 -10.88 -27.53
CA GLU A 209 21.82 -11.40 -27.69
C GLU A 209 21.83 -12.77 -28.39
N SER A 210 22.57 -12.90 -29.50
CA SER A 210 22.68 -14.18 -30.22
C SER A 210 23.29 -15.28 -29.35
N PHE A 211 24.34 -14.95 -28.58
CA PHE A 211 24.95 -15.92 -27.66
C PHE A 211 23.98 -16.35 -26.54
N ALA A 212 23.22 -15.40 -25.99
CA ALA A 212 22.21 -15.70 -24.99
C ALA A 212 21.08 -16.59 -25.55
N ILE A 213 20.63 -16.31 -26.78
CA ILE A 213 19.63 -17.14 -27.48
C ILE A 213 20.19 -18.55 -27.71
N SER A 214 21.44 -18.68 -28.19
CA SER A 214 22.05 -20.00 -28.42
C SER A 214 22.24 -20.79 -27.13
N ALA A 215 22.54 -20.12 -26.01
CA ALA A 215 22.68 -20.76 -24.70
C ALA A 215 21.32 -21.22 -24.12
N CYS A 216 20.23 -20.52 -24.43
CA CYS A 216 18.88 -20.91 -24.03
C CYS A 216 18.24 -21.97 -24.93
N MET A 217 18.73 -22.17 -26.16
CA MET A 217 18.27 -23.27 -27.00
C MET A 217 18.76 -24.60 -26.40
N PRO A 218 17.85 -25.53 -26.03
CA PRO A 218 18.27 -26.85 -25.61
C PRO A 218 19.04 -27.49 -26.78
N VAL A 219 20.28 -27.93 -26.51
CA VAL A 219 21.06 -28.71 -27.46
C VAL A 219 20.25 -29.96 -27.76
N LEU A 220 19.67 -30.04 -28.96
CA LEU A 220 19.07 -31.27 -29.47
C LEU A 220 20.19 -32.31 -29.52
N ARG A 221 20.30 -33.12 -28.46
CA ARG A 221 21.21 -34.26 -28.42
C ARG A 221 20.62 -35.30 -29.38
N PRO A 222 21.31 -35.70 -30.46
CA PRO A 222 20.80 -36.74 -31.34
C PRO A 222 20.61 -38.02 -30.52
N SER A 223 19.42 -38.61 -30.58
CA SER A 223 19.14 -39.90 -29.94
C SER A 223 20.02 -40.96 -30.60
N SER A 224 21.11 -41.32 -29.93
CA SER A 224 22.00 -42.40 -30.34
C SER A 224 21.42 -43.76 -29.95
N ASP A 225 20.14 -44.03 -30.27
CA ASP A 225 19.49 -45.32 -30.03
C ASP A 225 18.88 -45.79 -31.35
N ALA A 226 19.75 -46.21 -32.25
CA ALA A 226 19.41 -47.03 -33.41
C ALA A 226 20.60 -47.94 -33.72
N LYS A 227 20.69 -49.05 -32.98
CA LYS A 227 21.26 -50.32 -33.41
C LYS A 227 20.86 -51.42 -32.44
#